data_AF-X1BZ42-F1
#
_entry.id   AF-X1BZ42-F1
#
_cell.length_a   1.000
_cell.length_b   1.000
_cell.length_c   1.000
_cell.angle_alpha   90.00
_cell.angle_beta   90.00
_cell.angle_gamma   90.00
#
_symmetry.space_group_name_H-M   'P 1'
#
loop_
_entity.id
_entity.type
_entity.pdbx_description
1 polymer ?
#
loop_
_entity_poly.entity_id
_entity_poly.type
_entity_poly.pdbx_seq_one_letter_code
_entity_poly.pdbx_strand_id
1 'polypeptide(L)'
;VDLFKAYNDTYGHLAGDKVLRKIGSYIKDSIRTVDMAFRYGGEEFTVILPEAQLDDAYKVAERIRKIIESKMPSSAIPITVSLGVANWPSDGLMRVKGV
;
A
#
# COMPACT_ATOMS: atom_id res chain seq x y z
N VAL A 1 6.63 2.29 2.68
CA VAL A 1 6.31 3.74 2.64
C VAL A 1 7.56 4.48 2.19
N ASP A 2 7.46 5.39 1.23
CA ASP A 2 8.66 5.98 0.64
C ASP A 2 9.33 6.96 1.61
N LEU A 3 10.67 6.93 1.68
CA LEU A 3 11.50 7.81 2.53
C LEU A 3 11.12 7.82 4.04
N PHE A 4 10.50 6.75 4.55
CA PHE A 4 9.97 6.73 5.92
C PHE A 4 11.05 6.89 7.00
N LYS A 5 12.23 6.28 6.83
CA LYS A 5 13.36 6.49 7.73
C LYS A 5 13.80 7.96 7.78
N ALA A 6 13.96 8.60 6.62
CA ALA A 6 14.34 10.01 6.55
C ALA A 6 13.30 10.92 7.22
N TYR A 7 12.00 10.60 7.05
CA TYR A 7 10.92 11.26 7.79
C TYR A 7 11.07 11.11 9.31
N ASN A 8 11.33 9.90 9.81
CA ASN A 8 11.57 9.65 11.23
C ASN A 8 12.80 10.36 11.77
N ASP A 9 13.89 10.37 11.01
CA ASP A 9 15.12 11.05 11.41
C ASP A 9 14.91 12.58 11.52
N THR A 10 13.97 13.13 10.74
CA THR A 10 13.64 14.57 10.74
C THR A 10 12.59 14.96 11.77
N TYR A 11 11.54 14.15 11.94
CA TYR A 11 10.36 14.50 12.74
C TYR A 11 10.17 13.65 14.01
N GLY A 12 11.04 12.65 14.20
CA GLY A 12 11.00 11.70 15.32
C GLY A 12 10.02 10.55 15.11
N HIS A 13 10.29 9.42 15.77
CA HIS A 13 9.49 8.19 15.66
C HIS A 13 8.01 8.37 16.02
N LEU A 14 7.68 9.25 16.98
CA LEU A 14 6.28 9.53 17.33
C LEU A 14 5.50 10.16 16.17
N ALA A 15 6.16 10.93 15.31
CA ALA A 15 5.56 11.46 14.09
C ALA A 15 5.37 10.35 13.06
N GLY A 16 6.36 9.47 12.87
CA GLY A 16 6.26 8.28 12.04
C GLY A 16 5.09 7.38 12.41
N ASP A 17 4.90 7.12 13.71
CA ASP A 17 3.78 6.32 14.21
C ASP A 17 2.42 6.93 13.83
N LYS A 18 2.31 8.27 13.85
CA LYS A 18 1.10 8.97 13.40
C LYS A 18 0.90 8.80 11.89
N VAL A 19 1.97 8.86 11.10
CA VAL A 19 1.93 8.61 9.65
C VAL A 19 1.44 7.18 9.38
N LEU A 20 2.02 6.17 10.02
CA LEU A 20 1.63 4.77 9.81
C LEU A 20 0.17 4.50 10.22
N ARG A 21 -0.31 5.11 11.31
CA ARG A 21 -1.73 5.04 11.70
C ARG A 21 -2.66 5.64 10.63
N LYS A 22 -2.30 6.80 10.06
CA LYS A 22 -3.07 7.43 8.98
C LYS A 22 -3.07 6.57 7.72
N ILE A 23 -1.92 6.04 7.32
CA ILE A 23 -1.81 5.14 6.16
C ILE A 23 -2.71 3.91 6.37
N GLY A 24 -2.67 3.28 7.55
CA GLY A 24 -3.56 2.16 7.86
C GLY A 24 -5.05 2.51 7.72
N SER A 25 -5.46 3.68 8.23
CA SER A 25 -6.84 4.16 8.04
C SER A 25 -7.17 4.37 6.57
N TYR A 26 -6.29 5.03 5.82
CA TYR A 26 -6.51 5.31 4.40
C TYR A 26 -6.59 4.04 3.57
N ILE A 27 -5.77 3.02 3.86
CA ILE A 27 -5.87 1.71 3.22
C ILE A 27 -7.23 1.08 3.53
N LYS A 28 -7.63 1.05 4.81
CA LYS A 28 -8.90 0.46 5.24
C LYS A 28 -10.10 1.13 4.59
N ASP A 29 -10.09 2.46 4.48
CA ASP A 29 -11.15 3.25 3.84
C ASP A 29 -11.17 3.09 2.31
N SER A 30 -10.07 2.58 1.74
CA SER A 30 -9.90 2.39 0.30
C SER A 30 -10.23 0.99 -0.17
N ILE A 31 -10.64 0.07 0.69
CA ILE A 31 -10.90 -1.34 0.34
C ILE A 31 -12.32 -1.76 0.75
N ARG A 32 -12.82 -2.85 0.17
CA ARG A 32 -14.14 -3.41 0.50
C ARG A 32 -14.08 -4.12 1.85
N THR A 33 -15.23 -4.37 2.45
CA THR A 33 -15.33 -5.09 3.75
C THR A 33 -14.77 -6.51 3.69
N VAL A 34 -14.84 -7.17 2.53
CA VAL A 34 -14.29 -8.52 2.31
C VAL A 34 -12.78 -8.53 2.04
N ASP A 35 -12.22 -7.38 1.69
CA ASP A 35 -10.79 -7.23 1.45
C ASP A 35 -10.06 -7.17 2.79
N MET A 36 -8.82 -7.65 2.83
CA MET A 36 -8.04 -7.74 4.06
C MET A 36 -6.79 -6.88 3.96
N ALA A 37 -6.56 -6.01 4.95
CA ALA A 37 -5.36 -5.19 5.05
C ALA A 37 -4.51 -5.61 6.26
N PHE A 38 -3.20 -5.69 6.04
CA PHE A 38 -2.22 -6.09 7.04
C PHE A 38 -1.06 -5.11 7.05
N ARG A 39 -0.47 -4.91 8.23
CA ARG A 39 0.87 -4.33 8.37
C ARG A 39 1.85 -5.49 8.45
N TYR A 40 2.57 -5.74 7.36
CA TYR A 40 3.47 -6.89 7.24
C TYR A 40 4.78 -6.67 7.99
N GLY A 41 5.30 -5.44 7.95
CA GLY A 41 6.57 -5.05 8.57
C GLY A 41 6.51 -3.66 9.21
N GLY A 42 7.69 -3.09 9.47
CA GLY A 42 7.82 -1.76 10.08
C GLY A 42 7.01 -0.69 9.34
N GLU A 43 7.27 -0.50 8.06
CA GLU A 43 6.58 0.47 7.19
C GLU A 43 5.97 -0.18 5.93
N GLU A 44 5.72 -1.48 6.01
CA GLU A 44 5.22 -2.30 4.90
C GLU A 44 3.79 -2.75 5.18
N PHE A 45 2.95 -2.59 4.16
CA PHE A 45 1.53 -2.94 4.20
C PHE A 45 1.20 -3.86 3.04
N THR A 46 0.29 -4.80 3.30
CA THR A 46 -0.19 -5.78 2.32
C THR A 46 -1.70 -5.75 2.31
N VAL A 47 -2.29 -5.82 1.12
CA VAL A 47 -3.73 -5.95 0.93
C VAL A 47 -4.01 -7.21 0.13
N ILE A 48 -4.91 -8.04 0.63
CA ILE A 48 -5.42 -9.22 -0.07
C ILE A 48 -6.82 -8.90 -0.56
N LEU A 49 -7.06 -9.13 -1.85
CA LEU A 49 -8.31 -8.84 -2.54
C LEU A 49 -8.95 -10.15 -3.03
N PRO A 50 -9.82 -10.79 -2.22
CA PRO A 50 -10.55 -11.96 -2.67
C PRO A 50 -11.42 -11.63 -3.88
N GLU A 51 -11.55 -12.61 -4.79
CA GLU A 51 -12.45 -12.54 -5.95
C GLU A 51 -12.22 -11.28 -6.83
N ALA A 52 -10.99 -10.77 -6.85
CA ALA A 52 -10.60 -9.61 -7.65
C ALA A 52 -9.74 -10.02 -8.85
N GLN A 53 -10.01 -9.42 -10.00
CA GLN A 53 -9.12 -9.53 -11.15
C GLN A 53 -7.94 -8.56 -11.02
N LEU A 54 -6.91 -8.74 -11.82
CA LEU A 54 -5.71 -7.90 -11.78
C LEU A 54 -6.04 -6.40 -11.98
N ASP A 55 -6.97 -6.07 -12.88
CA ASP A 55 -7.43 -4.69 -13.11
C ASP A 55 -8.10 -4.06 -11.87
N ASP A 56 -8.83 -4.86 -11.09
CA ASP A 56 -9.44 -4.38 -9.84
C ASP A 56 -8.37 -4.09 -8.80
N ALA A 57 -7.34 -4.95 -8.72
CA ALA A 57 -6.20 -4.74 -7.86
C ALA A 57 -5.42 -3.48 -8.23
N TYR A 58 -5.21 -3.20 -9.53
CA TYR A 58 -4.63 -1.93 -9.98
C TYR A 58 -5.48 -0.71 -9.59
N LYS A 59 -6.80 -0.78 -9.75
CA LYS A 59 -7.70 0.32 -9.33
C LYS A 59 -7.63 0.57 -7.83
N VAL A 60 -7.58 -0.49 -7.02
CA VAL A 60 -7.43 -0.39 -5.56
C VAL A 60 -6.07 0.23 -5.21
N ALA A 61 -4.98 -0.26 -5.80
CA ALA A 61 -3.63 0.24 -5.56
C ALA A 61 -3.52 1.73 -5.91
N GLU A 62 -4.02 2.14 -7.07
CA GLU A 62 -3.98 3.54 -7.52
C GLU A 62 -4.87 4.45 -6.66
N ARG A 63 -6.02 3.94 -6.19
CA ARG A 63 -6.87 4.66 -5.23
C ARG A 63 -6.12 4.91 -3.92
N ILE A 64 -5.47 3.89 -3.36
CA ILE A 64 -4.66 4.00 -2.13
C ILE A 64 -3.54 5.02 -2.33
N ARG A 65 -2.80 4.91 -3.45
CA ARG A 65 -1.69 5.82 -3.78
C ARG A 65 -2.15 7.28 -3.80
N LYS A 66 -3.22 7.57 -4.54
CA LYS A 66 -3.80 8.93 -4.66
C LYS A 66 -4.33 9.47 -3.34
N ILE A 67 -4.97 8.63 -2.51
CA ILE A 67 -5.48 9.07 -1.21
C ILE A 67 -4.34 9.43 -0.26
N ILE A 68 -3.27 8.61 -0.22
CA ILE A 68 -2.11 8.91 0.64
C ILE A 68 -1.42 10.19 0.16
N GLU A 69 -1.17 10.32 -1.14
CA GLU A 69 -0.55 11.51 -1.74
C GLU A 69 -1.36 12.80 -1.48
N SER A 70 -2.69 12.73 -1.59
CA SER A 70 -3.56 13.91 -1.44
C SER A 70 -3.87 14.27 0.02
N LYS A 71 -4.02 13.29 0.92
CA LYS A 71 -4.43 13.52 2.31
C LYS A 71 -3.27 13.61 3.29
N MET A 72 -2.04 13.26 2.88
CA MET A 72 -0.89 13.51 3.73
C MET A 72 -0.56 15.00 3.74
N PRO A 73 -0.29 15.57 4.93
CA PRO A 73 0.09 16.97 5.03
C PRO A 73 1.40 17.19 4.27
N SER A 74 1.51 18.35 3.61
CA SER A 74 2.77 18.77 3.02
C SER A 74 3.82 18.91 4.12
N SER A 75 4.95 18.24 3.93
CA SER A 75 6.12 18.28 4.81
C SER A 75 7.39 18.43 3.97
N ALA A 76 8.51 18.80 4.61
CA ALA A 76 9.80 18.88 3.93
C ALA A 76 10.22 17.52 3.33
N ILE A 77 9.75 16.43 3.94
CA ILE A 77 9.81 15.07 3.40
C ILE A 77 8.38 14.62 3.12
N PRO A 78 7.89 14.73 1.87
CA PRO A 78 6.55 14.28 1.50
C PRO A 78 6.40 12.77 1.72
N ILE A 79 5.24 12.34 2.22
CA ILE A 79 4.93 10.92 2.37
C ILE A 79 4.17 10.42 1.15
N THR A 80 4.79 9.52 0.40
CA THR A 80 4.18 8.76 -0.70
C THR A 80 4.32 7.25 -0.46
N VAL A 81 3.72 6.46 -1.35
CA VAL A 81 3.85 5.01 -1.33
C VAL A 81 4.10 4.45 -2.73
N SER A 82 5.04 3.52 -2.80
CA SER A 82 5.19 2.57 -3.89
C SER A 82 4.35 1.33 -3.63
N LEU A 83 3.56 0.87 -4.62
CA LEU A 83 2.73 -0.34 -4.51
C LEU A 83 3.03 -1.31 -5.66
N GLY A 84 3.28 -2.57 -5.30
CA GLY A 84 3.32 -3.70 -6.23
C GLY A 84 1.98 -4.44 -6.22
N VAL A 85 1.60 -5.01 -7.36
CA VAL A 85 0.38 -5.82 -7.51
C VAL A 85 0.77 -7.18 -8.09
N ALA A 86 0.13 -8.23 -7.60
CA ALA A 86 0.23 -9.58 -8.13
C ALA A 86 -1.14 -10.27 -8.05
N ASN A 87 -1.42 -11.16 -9.00
CA ASN A 87 -2.63 -11.96 -9.05
C ASN A 87 -2.31 -13.47 -9.03
N TRP A 88 -3.01 -14.19 -8.15
CA TRP A 88 -3.00 -15.64 -8.13
C TRP A 88 -4.26 -16.17 -8.84
N PRO A 89 -4.13 -17.17 -9.73
CA PRO A 89 -2.91 -17.89 -10.08
C PRO A 89 -2.13 -17.28 -11.26
N SER A 90 -2.62 -16.23 -11.93
CA SER A 90 -2.09 -15.80 -13.24
C SER A 90 -0.58 -15.56 -13.25
N ASP A 91 -0.05 -14.95 -12.19
CA ASP A 91 1.35 -14.55 -12.12
C ASP A 91 2.26 -15.67 -11.59
N GLY A 92 1.66 -16.72 -11.00
CA GLY A 92 2.35 -17.89 -10.46
C GLY A 92 2.43 -19.08 -11.41
N LEU A 93 1.67 -19.07 -12.50
CA LEU A 93 1.69 -20.14 -13.50
C LEU A 93 2.92 -19.98 -14.41
N MET A 94 3.91 -20.86 -14.26
CA MET A 94 4.94 -21.03 -15.29
C MET A 94 4.26 -21.47 -16.58
N ARG A 95 4.41 -20.69 -17.66
CA ARG A 95 4.10 -21.18 -19.01
C ARG A 95 5.02 -22.36 -19.29
N VAL A 96 4.50 -23.58 -19.19
CA VAL A 96 5.11 -24.72 -19.85
C VAL A 96 5.02 -24.40 -21.34
N LYS A 97 6.15 -24.00 -21.95
CA LYS A 97 6.23 -23.91 -23.41
C LYS A 97 6.00 -25.33 -23.93
N GLY A 98 4.76 -25.60 -24.36
CA GLY A 98 4.45 -26.79 -25.13
C GLY A 98 5.30 -26.76 -26.39
N VAL A 99 6.05 -27.85 -26.58
CA VAL A 99 6.57 -28.29 -27.88
C VAL A 99 5.39 -28.67 -28.75
#